data_AF-A0A3D3HWQ3-F1
#
_entry.id   AF-A0A3D3HWQ3-F1
#
_cell.length_a   1.000
_cell.length_b   1.000
_cell.length_c   1.000
_cell.angle_alpha   90.00
_cell.angle_beta   90.00
_cell.angle_gamma   90.00
#
_symmetry.space_group_name_H-M   'P 1'
#
loop_
_entity.id
_entity.type
_entity.pdbx_description
1 polymer ?
#
loop_
_entity_poly.entity_id
_entity_poly.type
_entity_poly.pdbx_seq_one_letter_code
_entity_poly.pdbx_strand_id
1 'polypeptide(L)'
;MQSIADMCARAFGSWNNALLAAGLAPHRSHSERMYKRKNTVALDGHKCDSISEALVDNWLTKRKIPHERNIPYPGTGHKADWSIGEKMFVEYFGLANDSPRYDRSIREKRKLCRIHGIHLIEIYARDLYPVMKLENKLSTIAFGMHK
;
A
#
# COMPACT_ATOMS: atom_id res chain seq x y z
N MET A 1 -14.93 11.60 25.10
CA MET A 1 -15.36 12.63 24.14
C MET A 1 -15.75 11.94 22.85
N GLN A 2 -16.99 12.05 22.38
CA GLN A 2 -17.41 11.43 21.12
C GLN A 2 -16.96 12.30 19.95
N SER A 3 -16.51 11.69 18.87
CA SER A 3 -16.07 12.43 17.69
C SER A 3 -17.26 12.96 16.90
N ILE A 4 -17.05 14.02 16.12
CA ILE A 4 -18.06 14.51 15.15
C ILE A 4 -18.51 13.38 14.21
N ALA A 5 -17.58 12.49 13.82
CA ALA A 5 -17.90 11.34 12.99
C ALA A 5 -18.90 10.39 13.68
N ASP A 6 -18.76 10.15 14.98
CA ASP A 6 -19.68 9.30 15.75
C ASP A 6 -21.08 9.92 15.84
N MET A 7 -21.15 11.24 16.02
CA MET A 7 -22.42 11.97 16.05
C MET A 7 -23.13 11.91 14.69
N CYS A 8 -22.40 12.14 13.61
CA CYS A 8 -22.90 12.05 12.24
C CYS A 8 -23.37 10.63 11.89
N ALA A 9 -22.61 9.60 12.30
CA ALA A 9 -23.00 8.21 12.07
C ALA A 9 -24.32 7.87 12.79
N ARG A 10 -24.55 8.37 13.99
CA ARG A 10 -25.83 8.14 14.70
C ARG A 10 -27.01 8.89 14.08
N ALA A 11 -26.81 10.15 13.68
CA ALA A 11 -27.89 10.97 13.15
C ALA A 11 -28.28 10.62 11.71
N PHE A 12 -27.30 10.25 10.87
CA PHE A 12 -27.50 10.04 9.44
C PHE A 12 -27.24 8.58 8.99
N GLY A 13 -26.87 7.69 9.91
CA GLY A 13 -26.53 6.28 9.63
C GLY A 13 -25.08 6.06 9.18
N SER A 14 -24.46 7.05 8.55
CA SER A 14 -23.03 7.03 8.20
C SER A 14 -22.47 8.44 7.99
N TRP A 15 -21.14 8.59 8.00
CA TRP A 15 -20.48 9.84 7.65
C TRP A 15 -20.82 10.30 6.22
N ASN A 16 -20.86 9.39 5.26
CA ASN A 16 -21.20 9.73 3.87
C ASN A 16 -22.66 10.19 3.73
N ASN A 17 -23.59 9.63 4.50
CA ASN A 17 -24.96 10.10 4.52
C ASN A 17 -25.06 11.51 5.11
N ALA A 18 -24.23 11.82 6.12
CA ALA A 18 -24.14 13.18 6.66
C ALA A 18 -23.58 14.17 5.63
N LEU A 19 -22.57 13.77 4.84
CA LEU A 19 -22.05 14.58 3.72
C LEU A 19 -23.14 14.82 2.66
N LEU A 20 -23.85 13.77 2.25
CA LEU A 20 -24.96 13.88 1.29
C LEU A 20 -26.05 14.82 1.79
N ALA A 21 -26.46 14.71 3.06
CA ALA A 21 -27.45 15.59 3.67
C ALA A 21 -26.98 17.06 3.74
N ALA A 22 -25.66 17.28 3.83
CA ALA A 22 -25.05 18.61 3.80
C ALA A 22 -24.82 19.16 2.37
N GLY A 23 -25.24 18.44 1.32
CA GLY A 23 -24.99 18.82 -0.07
C GLY A 23 -23.53 18.68 -0.52
N LEU A 24 -22.73 17.89 0.22
CA LEU A 24 -21.33 17.61 -0.08
C LEU A 24 -21.17 16.28 -0.80
N ALA A 25 -20.13 16.16 -1.61
CA ALA A 25 -19.78 14.91 -2.27
C ALA A 25 -19.33 13.86 -1.22
N PRO A 26 -19.93 12.67 -1.18
CA PRO A 26 -19.50 11.61 -0.27
C PRO A 26 -18.11 11.09 -0.67
N HIS A 27 -17.38 10.54 0.29
CA HIS A 27 -16.15 9.81 -0.02
C HIS A 27 -16.49 8.49 -0.71
N ARG A 28 -15.62 8.02 -1.61
CA ARG A 28 -15.73 6.66 -2.17
C ARG A 28 -15.84 5.64 -1.04
N SER A 29 -16.90 4.85 -1.06
CA SER A 29 -17.07 3.78 -0.09
C SER A 29 -16.00 2.70 -0.30
N HIS A 30 -15.67 1.94 0.74
CA HIS A 30 -14.75 0.80 0.58
C HIS A 30 -15.26 -0.24 -0.41
N SER A 31 -16.59 -0.33 -0.61
CA SER A 31 -17.23 -1.21 -1.60
C SER A 31 -17.07 -0.72 -3.04
N GLU A 32 -16.83 0.57 -3.27
CA GLU A 32 -16.60 1.17 -4.59
C GLU A 32 -15.14 1.13 -5.02
N ARG A 33 -14.24 0.66 -4.15
CA ARG A 33 -12.83 0.50 -4.51
C ARG A 33 -12.67 -0.63 -5.51
N MET A 34 -11.81 -0.40 -6.49
CA MET A 34 -11.44 -1.40 -7.50
C MET A 34 -10.88 -2.69 -6.87
N TYR A 35 -10.31 -2.59 -5.67
CA TYR A 35 -9.72 -3.71 -4.92
C TYR A 35 -10.37 -3.84 -3.55
N LYS A 36 -10.80 -5.07 -3.23
CA LYS A 36 -11.31 -5.43 -1.90
C LYS A 36 -10.15 -5.88 -1.02
N ARG A 37 -10.17 -5.48 0.26
CA ARG A 37 -9.33 -6.13 1.27
C ARG A 37 -9.73 -7.60 1.34
N LYS A 38 -8.74 -8.48 1.24
CA LYS A 38 -8.93 -9.92 1.37
C LYS A 38 -7.65 -10.47 1.98
N ASN A 39 -7.74 -10.81 3.26
CA ASN A 39 -6.64 -11.45 3.94
C ASN A 39 -6.32 -12.77 3.23
N THR A 40 -5.05 -12.96 2.89
CA THR A 40 -4.56 -14.13 2.18
C THR A 40 -3.12 -14.43 2.60
N VAL A 41 -2.56 -15.51 2.08
CA VAL A 41 -1.22 -15.98 2.44
C VAL A 41 -0.43 -16.17 1.14
N ALA A 42 0.78 -15.62 1.09
CA ALA A 42 1.72 -15.80 -0.01
C ALA A 42 2.37 -17.20 0.03
N LEU A 43 3.13 -17.53 -1.01
CA LEU A 43 3.73 -18.85 -1.21
C LEU A 43 4.77 -19.21 -0.15
N ASP A 44 5.44 -18.23 0.44
CA ASP A 44 6.39 -18.41 1.55
C ASP A 44 5.75 -18.32 2.94
N GLY A 45 4.43 -18.16 3.01
CA GLY A 45 3.68 -18.08 4.27
C GLY A 45 3.44 -16.66 4.79
N HIS A 46 3.91 -15.62 4.09
CA HIS A 46 3.63 -14.24 4.48
C HIS A 46 2.12 -13.92 4.44
N LYS A 47 1.62 -13.30 5.51
CA LYS A 47 0.23 -12.82 5.59
C LYS A 47 0.10 -11.50 4.81
N CYS A 48 -0.88 -11.45 3.91
CA CYS A 48 -1.18 -10.31 3.05
C CYS A 48 -2.59 -9.77 3.35
N ASP A 49 -2.78 -8.45 3.31
CA ASP A 49 -4.09 -7.80 3.49
C ASP A 49 -4.89 -7.73 2.18
N SER A 50 -4.24 -8.06 1.06
CA SER A 50 -4.84 -8.09 -0.27
C SER A 50 -4.25 -9.17 -1.19
N ILE A 51 -5.01 -9.55 -2.23
CA ILE A 51 -4.52 -10.41 -3.32
C ILE A 51 -3.34 -9.75 -4.05
N SER A 52 -3.39 -8.43 -4.24
CA SER A 52 -2.34 -7.68 -4.93
C SER A 52 -1.01 -7.77 -4.19
N GLU A 53 -1.03 -7.66 -2.85
CA GLU A 53 0.17 -7.91 -2.05
C GLU A 53 0.68 -9.33 -2.23
N ALA A 54 -0.18 -10.35 -2.15
CA ALA A 54 0.24 -11.73 -2.38
C ALA A 54 0.84 -11.95 -3.77
N LEU A 55 0.37 -11.24 -4.82
CA LEU A 55 0.95 -11.33 -6.16
C LEU A 55 2.37 -10.78 -6.21
N VAL A 56 2.64 -9.64 -5.56
CA VAL A 56 3.98 -9.04 -5.48
C VAL A 56 4.91 -9.94 -4.66
N ASP A 57 4.44 -10.38 -3.50
CA ASP A 57 5.16 -11.27 -2.58
C ASP A 57 5.57 -12.57 -3.29
N ASN A 58 4.60 -13.26 -3.90
CA ASN A 58 4.83 -14.45 -4.70
C ASN A 58 5.80 -14.23 -5.86
N TRP A 59 5.82 -13.04 -6.45
CA TRP A 59 6.75 -12.71 -7.53
C TRP A 59 8.19 -12.66 -7.00
N LEU A 60 8.41 -12.10 -5.80
CA LEU A 60 9.70 -12.07 -5.10
C LEU A 60 10.13 -13.49 -4.71
N THR A 61 9.24 -14.27 -4.07
CA THR A 61 9.50 -15.65 -3.67
C THR A 61 9.90 -16.53 -4.87
N LYS A 62 9.17 -16.45 -5.99
CA LYS A 62 9.46 -17.25 -7.20
C LYS A 62 10.82 -16.95 -7.81
N ARG A 63 11.34 -15.73 -7.62
CA ARG A 63 12.69 -15.30 -8.07
C ARG A 63 13.76 -15.51 -7.00
N LYS A 64 13.40 -16.12 -5.87
CA LYS A 64 14.29 -16.37 -4.73
C LYS A 64 14.93 -15.08 -4.21
N ILE A 65 14.19 -13.97 -4.27
CA ILE A 65 14.62 -12.69 -3.71
C ILE A 65 14.23 -12.70 -2.23
N PRO A 66 15.19 -12.72 -1.28
CA PRO A 66 14.90 -12.66 0.14
C PRO A 66 14.26 -11.32 0.46
N HIS A 67 13.13 -11.36 1.15
CA HIS A 67 12.38 -10.16 1.50
C HIS A 67 11.69 -10.35 2.84
N GLU A 68 11.54 -9.26 3.58
CA GLU A 68 10.81 -9.24 4.85
C GLU A 68 9.62 -8.29 4.74
N ARG A 69 8.62 -8.47 5.60
CA ARG A 69 7.41 -7.65 5.59
C ARG A 69 7.30 -6.75 6.80
N ASN A 70 6.56 -5.67 6.63
CA ASN A 70 6.14 -4.78 7.72
C ASN A 70 7.32 -4.14 8.47
N ILE A 71 8.43 -3.88 7.77
CA ILE A 71 9.62 -3.24 8.34
C ILE A 71 9.31 -1.77 8.64
N PRO A 72 9.64 -1.27 9.85
CA PRO A 72 9.33 0.09 10.23
C PRO A 72 10.19 1.11 9.45
N TYR A 73 9.56 2.20 9.05
CA TYR A 73 10.28 3.38 8.57
C TYR A 73 11.00 4.06 9.74
N PRO A 74 12.25 4.52 9.58
CA PRO A 74 12.99 5.19 10.65
C PRO A 74 12.22 6.39 11.22
N GLY A 75 12.10 6.44 12.54
CA GLY A 75 11.52 7.58 13.26
C GLY A 75 10.00 7.79 13.08
N THR A 76 9.27 6.82 12.54
CA THR A 76 7.81 6.94 12.31
C THR A 76 7.05 5.66 12.65
N GLY A 77 5.72 5.74 12.68
CA GLY A 77 4.84 4.58 12.79
C GLY A 77 4.52 3.88 11.46
N HIS A 78 5.08 4.36 10.34
CA HIS A 78 4.87 3.73 9.03
C HIS A 78 5.64 2.43 8.91
N LYS A 79 5.11 1.50 8.11
CA LYS A 79 5.75 0.24 7.77
C LYS A 79 5.79 0.07 6.27
N ALA A 80 6.90 -0.46 5.77
CA ALA A 80 7.07 -0.88 4.39
C ALA A 80 6.34 -2.20 4.16
N ASP A 81 5.72 -2.35 2.99
CA ASP A 81 5.08 -3.61 2.63
C ASP A 81 6.12 -4.72 2.53
N TRP A 82 7.24 -4.44 1.85
CA TRP A 82 8.43 -5.30 1.83
C TRP A 82 9.74 -4.51 2.00
N SER A 83 10.74 -5.15 2.58
CA SER A 83 12.15 -4.76 2.50
C SER A 83 12.95 -5.81 1.75
N ILE A 84 13.98 -5.37 1.04
CA ILE A 84 14.95 -6.22 0.35
C ILE A 84 16.34 -5.78 0.79
N GLY A 85 16.97 -6.56 1.65
CA GLY A 85 18.19 -6.13 2.33
C GLY A 85 17.98 -4.87 3.19
N GLU A 86 19.05 -4.14 3.48
CA GLU A 86 19.03 -3.06 4.48
C GLU A 86 18.51 -1.72 3.97
N LYS A 87 18.66 -1.43 2.67
CA LYS A 87 18.43 -0.07 2.10
C LYS A 87 17.48 -0.06 0.93
N MET A 88 16.58 -1.03 0.83
CA MET A 88 15.57 -1.04 -0.23
C MET A 88 14.20 -1.41 0.32
N PHE A 89 13.22 -0.56 0.09
CA PHE A 89 11.81 -0.80 0.40
C PHE A 89 11.03 -0.92 -0.89
N VAL A 90 10.05 -1.82 -0.87
CA VAL A 90 9.06 -2.00 -1.94
C VAL A 90 7.68 -1.71 -1.34
N GLU A 91 6.90 -0.89 -2.02
CA GLU A 91 5.56 -0.50 -1.59
C GLU A 91 4.55 -0.77 -2.71
N TYR A 92 3.40 -1.35 -2.34
CA TYR A 92 2.24 -1.41 -3.19
C TYR A 92 1.26 -0.30 -2.83
N PHE A 93 1.32 0.81 -3.57
CA PHE A 93 0.40 1.93 -3.44
C PHE A 93 -0.91 1.69 -4.19
N GLY A 94 -1.62 0.62 -3.82
CA GLY A 94 -2.93 0.27 -4.41
C GLY A 94 -3.97 1.39 -4.29
N LEU A 95 -3.86 2.22 -3.24
CA LEU A 95 -4.75 3.34 -2.93
C LEU A 95 -4.29 4.71 -3.45
N ALA A 96 -3.28 4.74 -4.33
CA ALA A 96 -2.83 5.99 -4.94
C ALA A 96 -3.97 6.67 -5.71
N ASN A 97 -4.14 7.98 -5.48
CA ASN A 97 -5.22 8.82 -6.01
C ASN A 97 -6.64 8.42 -5.58
N ASP A 98 -6.80 7.49 -4.61
CA ASP A 98 -8.12 7.16 -4.04
C ASP A 98 -8.61 8.27 -3.09
N SER A 99 -7.68 8.91 -2.35
CA SER A 99 -7.99 10.07 -1.53
C SER A 99 -6.74 10.90 -1.19
N PRO A 100 -6.91 12.20 -0.86
CA PRO A 100 -5.79 13.06 -0.44
C PRO A 100 -5.01 12.51 0.76
N ARG A 101 -5.64 11.69 1.62
CA ARG A 101 -4.97 11.03 2.75
C ARG A 101 -3.92 10.03 2.27
N TYR A 102 -4.26 9.17 1.30
CA TYR A 102 -3.31 8.18 0.78
C TYR A 102 -2.16 8.87 0.04
N ASP A 103 -2.47 9.90 -0.75
CA ASP A 103 -1.42 10.64 -1.47
C ASP A 103 -0.48 11.40 -0.53
N ARG A 104 -0.98 11.89 0.62
CA ARG A 104 -0.11 12.41 1.69
C ARG A 104 0.81 11.33 2.25
N SER A 105 0.29 10.14 2.55
CA SER A 105 1.10 9.02 3.06
C SER A 105 2.19 8.60 2.07
N ILE A 106 1.88 8.53 0.77
CA ILE A 106 2.87 8.23 -0.27
C ILE A 106 3.99 9.30 -0.29
N ARG A 107 3.62 10.59 -0.26
CA ARG A 107 4.61 11.69 -0.23
C ARG A 107 5.50 11.65 1.00
N GLU A 108 4.94 11.30 2.15
CA GLU A 108 5.69 11.16 3.39
C GLU A 108 6.69 10.00 3.31
N LYS A 109 6.26 8.81 2.88
CA LYS A 109 7.12 7.64 2.67
C LYS A 109 8.28 7.94 1.71
N ARG A 110 8.01 8.59 0.57
CA ARG A 110 9.05 9.07 -0.36
C ARG A 110 10.06 9.99 0.31
N LYS A 111 9.58 10.95 1.12
CA LYS A 111 10.45 11.89 1.85
C LYS A 111 11.33 11.15 2.85
N LEU A 112 10.78 10.21 3.60
CA LEU A 112 11.52 9.38 4.56
C LEU A 112 12.61 8.58 3.85
N CYS A 113 12.27 7.87 2.78
CA CYS A 113 13.26 7.12 2.01
C CYS A 113 14.40 8.00 1.50
N ARG A 114 14.08 9.20 0.98
CA ARG A 114 15.11 10.15 0.51
C ARG A 114 16.02 10.62 1.64
N ILE A 115 15.48 10.97 2.81
CA ILE A 115 16.27 11.46 3.95
C ILE A 115 17.18 10.37 4.51
N HIS A 116 16.72 9.11 4.51
CA HIS A 116 17.46 7.97 5.08
C HIS A 116 18.29 7.21 4.04
N GLY A 117 18.33 7.64 2.77
CA GLY A 117 19.07 6.96 1.71
C GLY A 117 18.56 5.56 1.40
N ILE A 118 17.25 5.34 1.57
CA ILE A 118 16.57 4.08 1.25
C ILE A 118 16.06 4.17 -0.19
N HIS A 119 16.38 3.15 -1.01
CA HIS A 119 15.82 3.02 -2.35
C HIS A 119 14.36 2.57 -2.25
N LEU A 120 13.43 3.41 -2.70
CA LEU A 120 12.01 3.09 -2.69
C LEU A 120 11.55 2.65 -4.08
N ILE A 121 11.06 1.42 -4.18
CA ILE A 121 10.40 0.90 -5.37
C ILE A 121 8.89 0.99 -5.18
N GLU A 122 8.25 1.74 -6.07
CA GLU A 122 6.81 2.01 -6.01
C GLU A 122 6.06 1.16 -7.05
N ILE A 123 5.17 0.31 -6.56
CA ILE A 123 4.26 -0.51 -7.35
C ILE A 123 2.85 0.08 -7.24
N TYR A 124 2.19 0.25 -8.37
CA TYR A 124 0.82 0.73 -8.47
C TYR A 124 -0.10 -0.33 -9.07
N ALA A 125 -1.41 -0.14 -8.95
CA ALA A 125 -2.40 -1.06 -9.54
C ALA A 125 -2.16 -1.33 -11.04
N ARG A 126 -1.73 -0.31 -11.80
CA ARG A 126 -1.38 -0.43 -13.24
C ARG A 126 -0.17 -1.32 -13.53
N ASP A 127 0.66 -1.60 -12.52
CA ASP A 127 1.82 -2.48 -12.66
C ASP A 127 1.42 -3.96 -12.43
N LEU A 128 0.24 -4.21 -11.86
CA LEU A 128 -0.33 -5.54 -11.66
C LEU A 128 -1.45 -5.89 -12.64
N TYR A 129 -2.24 -4.89 -13.04
CA TYR A 129 -3.47 -5.09 -13.83
C TYR A 129 -3.53 -4.18 -15.07
N PRO A 130 -4.19 -4.63 -16.15
CA PRO A 130 -4.77 -5.97 -16.33
C PRO A 130 -3.71 -7.05 -16.61
N VAL A 131 -2.52 -6.64 -17.01
CA VAL A 131 -1.37 -7.51 -17.26
C VAL A 131 -0.29 -7.18 -16.23
N MET A 132 0.27 -8.20 -15.61
CA MET A 132 1.32 -8.05 -14.60
C MET A 132 2.64 -7.65 -15.25
N LYS A 133 3.18 -6.49 -14.87
CA LYS A 133 4.40 -5.87 -15.42
C LYS A 133 5.48 -5.64 -14.36
N LEU A 134 5.50 -6.50 -13.34
CA LEU A 134 6.44 -6.40 -12.21
C LEU A 134 7.91 -6.49 -12.63
N GLU A 135 8.23 -7.23 -13.69
CA GLU A 135 9.59 -7.32 -14.24
C GLU A 135 10.17 -5.94 -14.58
N ASN A 136 9.36 -5.04 -15.15
CA ASN A 136 9.83 -3.70 -15.53
C ASN A 136 10.18 -2.85 -14.30
N LYS A 137 9.59 -3.14 -13.15
CA LYS A 137 9.75 -2.38 -11.90
C LYS A 137 10.80 -2.98 -10.98
N LEU A 138 10.89 -4.30 -10.95
CA LEU A 138 11.68 -5.05 -9.99
C LEU A 138 12.94 -5.67 -10.61
N SER A 139 13.15 -5.55 -11.93
CA SER A 139 14.38 -5.99 -12.61
C SER A 139 15.64 -5.35 -12.04
N THR A 140 15.55 -4.14 -11.49
CA THR A 140 16.68 -3.45 -10.85
C THR A 140 17.19 -4.17 -9.60
N ILE A 141 16.38 -5.03 -8.97
CA ILE A 141 16.77 -5.83 -7.81
C ILE A 141 17.71 -6.97 -8.21
N ALA A 142 17.47 -7.58 -9.38
CA ALA A 142 18.17 -8.78 -9.82
C ALA A 142 19.65 -8.55 -10.18
N PHE A 143 20.04 -7.32 -10.55
CA PHE A 143 21.43 -7.00 -10.92
C PHE A 143 22.38 -6.79 -9.73
N GLY A 144 21.85 -6.65 -8.50
CA GLY A 144 22.63 -6.32 -7.31
C GLY A 144 23.15 -7.52 -6.51
N MET A 145 22.66 -8.74 -6.77
CA MET A 145 22.94 -9.93 -5.94
C MET A 145 24.10 -10.80 -6.46
N HIS A 146 24.82 -10.35 -7.49
CA HIS A 146 25.96 -11.06 -8.11
C HIS A 146 27.29 -10.31 -8.01
N LYS A 147 27.47 -9.43 -7.02
CA LYS A 147 28.78 -8.85 -6.68
C LYS A 147 29.20 -9.22 -5.28
#